data_AF-A0A2H8TLH8-F1
#
_entry.id   AF-A0A2H8TLH8-F1
#
_cell.length_a   1.000
_cell.length_b   1.000
_cell.length_c   1.000
_cell.angle_alpha   90.00
_cell.angle_beta   90.00
_cell.angle_gamma   90.00
#
_symmetry.space_group_name_H-M   'P 1'
#
loop_
_entity.id
_entity.type
_entity.pdbx_description
1 polymer ?
#
loop_
_entity_poly.entity_id
_entity_poly.type
_entity_poly.pdbx_seq_one_letter_code
_entity_poly.pdbx_strand_id
1 'polypeptide(L)'
;MQCIKMTISTLLLVVLMISCILQMASAGYNFGYGVNDPSTGDIKDQQETKNGNQLTGYYRLLDSDGLVRTVNYQSHPLTGFTAQVSRDPIGMEGQTTSRQAKSRAQPQKSWPAIPRTPLIPIIPNSRLDDGTRYGYPEGYPQ
;
A
#
# COMPACT_ATOMS: atom_id res chain seq x y z
N MET A 1 18.01 41.46 -29.46
CA MET A 1 17.35 41.46 -28.12
C MET A 1 16.01 40.71 -28.09
N GLN A 2 15.21 40.72 -29.16
CA GLN A 2 13.90 40.05 -29.21
C GLN A 2 13.98 38.51 -29.10
N CYS A 3 14.94 37.87 -29.79
CA CYS A 3 15.05 36.40 -29.84
C CYS A 3 15.44 35.76 -28.49
N ILE A 4 16.29 36.44 -27.71
CA ILE A 4 16.72 35.96 -26.38
C ILE A 4 15.56 36.03 -25.38
N LYS A 5 14.70 37.06 -25.48
CA LYS A 5 13.50 37.19 -24.65
C LYS A 5 12.45 36.11 -24.98
N MET A 6 12.35 35.73 -26.24
CA MET A 6 11.41 34.69 -26.70
C MET A 6 11.83 33.28 -26.27
N THR A 7 13.13 32.98 -26.26
CA THR A 7 13.66 31.67 -25.82
C THR A 7 13.61 31.49 -24.30
N ILE A 8 13.88 32.54 -23.52
CA ILE A 8 13.77 32.48 -22.05
C ILE A 8 12.31 32.31 -21.63
N SER A 9 11.38 33.03 -22.28
CA SER A 9 9.94 32.92 -21.98
C SER A 9 9.41 31.51 -22.26
N THR A 10 9.80 30.91 -23.38
CA THR A 10 9.40 29.53 -23.71
C THR A 10 10.01 28.51 -22.76
N LEU A 11 11.28 28.65 -22.37
CA LEU A 11 11.91 27.78 -21.38
C LEU A 11 11.22 27.90 -20.00
N LEU A 12 10.90 29.12 -19.56
CA LEU A 12 10.20 29.36 -18.30
C LEU A 12 8.78 28.77 -18.29
N LEU A 13 8.03 28.92 -19.39
CA LEU A 13 6.70 28.33 -19.51
C LEU A 13 6.76 26.79 -19.51
N VAL A 14 7.75 26.18 -20.17
CA VAL A 14 7.93 24.72 -20.17
C VAL A 14 8.31 24.21 -18.78
N VAL A 15 9.22 24.88 -18.07
CA VAL A 15 9.59 24.53 -16.69
C VAL A 15 8.41 24.69 -15.73
N LEU A 16 7.63 25.77 -15.87
CA LEU A 16 6.42 26.02 -15.10
C LEU A 16 5.35 24.96 -15.37
N MET A 17 5.14 24.58 -16.64
CA MET A 17 4.18 23.54 -17.02
C MET A 17 4.61 22.16 -16.51
N ILE A 18 5.89 21.79 -16.62
CA ILE A 18 6.42 20.55 -16.06
C ILE A 18 6.24 20.53 -14.54
N SER A 19 6.51 21.64 -13.85
CA SER A 19 6.31 21.76 -12.40
C SER A 19 4.83 21.67 -12.01
N CYS A 20 3.95 22.30 -12.78
CA CYS A 20 2.50 22.26 -12.58
C CYS A 20 1.95 20.83 -12.73
N ILE A 21 2.38 20.11 -13.79
CA ILE A 21 1.98 18.71 -14.02
C ILE A 21 2.44 17.79 -12.88
N LEU A 22 3.61 18.05 -12.29
CA LEU A 22 4.13 17.28 -11.15
C LEU A 22 3.40 17.56 -9.83
N GLN A 23 2.66 18.67 -9.72
CA GLN A 23 2.01 19.13 -8.48
C GLN A 23 0.52 18.77 -8.38
N MET A 24 -0.04 18.03 -9.33
CA MET A 24 -1.40 17.50 -9.25
C MET A 24 -1.46 16.37 -8.19
N ALA A 25 -1.47 16.76 -6.92
CA ALA A 25 -1.62 15.87 -5.78
C ALA A 25 -3.10 15.70 -5.42
N SER A 26 -3.58 14.46 -5.49
CA SER A 26 -4.97 14.07 -5.19
C SER A 26 -5.18 13.87 -3.69
N ALA A 27 -6.43 14.00 -3.23
CA ALA A 27 -6.87 13.76 -1.85
C ALA A 27 -6.23 12.54 -1.16
N GLY A 28 -5.95 12.70 0.13
CA GLY A 28 -5.39 11.65 0.99
C GLY A 28 -6.45 10.84 1.72
N TYR A 29 -6.04 9.69 2.25
CA TYR A 29 -6.88 8.85 3.10
C TYR A 29 -6.05 8.09 4.14
N ASN A 30 -6.73 7.64 5.19
CA ASN A 30 -6.22 6.67 6.15
C ASN A 30 -7.21 5.51 6.22
N PHE A 31 -6.70 4.30 6.13
CA PHE A 31 -7.49 3.08 6.14
C PHE A 31 -6.82 2.03 7.04
N GLY A 32 -7.62 1.24 7.74
CA GLY A 32 -7.12 0.13 8.52
C GLY A 32 -8.24 -0.79 9.00
N TYR A 33 -7.90 -2.05 9.22
CA TYR A 33 -8.77 -3.05 9.82
C TYR A 33 -7.95 -4.13 10.54
N GLY A 34 -8.61 -4.89 11.40
CA GLY A 34 -8.02 -6.06 12.04
C GLY A 34 -9.06 -7.14 12.29
N VAL A 35 -8.62 -8.39 12.28
CA VAL A 35 -9.40 -9.57 12.64
C VAL A 35 -8.61 -10.35 13.68
N ASN A 36 -9.29 -10.74 14.76
CA ASN A 36 -8.76 -11.64 15.76
C ASN A 36 -9.90 -12.59 16.16
N ASP A 37 -10.00 -13.69 15.42
CA ASP A 37 -11.01 -14.72 15.64
C ASP A 37 -10.33 -16.05 15.99
N PRO A 38 -10.26 -16.40 17.30
CA PRO A 38 -9.69 -17.66 17.74
C PRO A 38 -10.44 -18.90 17.26
N SER A 39 -11.72 -18.79 16.89
CA SER A 39 -12.53 -19.93 16.47
C SER A 39 -12.18 -20.39 15.06
N THR A 40 -11.87 -19.45 14.17
CA THR A 40 -11.39 -19.71 12.81
C THR A 40 -9.87 -19.73 12.70
N GLY A 41 -9.16 -19.22 13.72
CA GLY A 41 -7.71 -19.04 13.72
C GLY A 41 -7.24 -17.84 12.90
N ASP A 42 -8.15 -16.95 12.54
CA ASP A 42 -7.89 -15.80 11.70
C ASP A 42 -7.38 -14.61 12.52
N ILE A 43 -6.07 -14.37 12.43
CA ILE A 43 -5.39 -13.25 13.11
C ILE A 43 -4.62 -12.46 12.06
N LYS A 44 -5.12 -11.25 11.77
CA LYS A 44 -4.53 -10.35 10.76
C LYS A 44 -4.88 -8.88 11.01
N ASP A 45 -4.06 -7.99 10.50
CA ASP A 45 -4.32 -6.56 10.52
C ASP A 45 -3.63 -5.83 9.35
N GLN A 46 -4.22 -4.68 8.97
CA GLN A 46 -3.73 -3.81 7.91
C GLN A 46 -3.82 -2.35 8.35
N GLN A 47 -2.84 -1.56 7.93
CA GLN A 47 -2.95 -0.11 7.91
C GLN A 47 -2.38 0.47 6.61
N GLU A 48 -3.03 1.48 6.06
CA GLU A 48 -2.57 2.21 4.87
C GLU A 48 -2.88 3.71 5.01
N THR A 49 -1.92 4.53 4.61
CA THR A 49 -2.06 5.98 4.52
C THR A 49 -1.60 6.44 3.15
N LYS A 50 -2.43 7.25 2.48
CA LYS A 50 -2.07 7.95 1.25
C LYS A 50 -2.04 9.45 1.51
N ASN A 51 -0.92 10.08 1.20
CA ASN A 51 -0.72 11.53 1.27
C ASN A 51 -0.26 12.04 -0.10
N GLY A 52 -1.16 12.74 -0.81
CA GLY A 52 -0.89 13.20 -2.18
C GLY A 52 -0.62 12.02 -3.12
N ASN A 53 0.61 11.89 -3.58
CA ASN A 53 1.02 10.82 -4.49
C ASN A 53 1.91 9.76 -3.82
N GLN A 54 2.08 9.85 -2.50
CA GLN A 54 2.79 8.85 -1.70
C GLN A 54 1.79 7.99 -0.94
N LEU A 55 2.08 6.70 -0.86
CA LEU A 55 1.30 5.73 -0.10
C LEU A 55 2.24 4.86 0.71
N THR A 56 1.88 4.58 1.95
CA THR A 56 2.62 3.71 2.87
C THR A 56 1.64 2.86 3.64
N GLY A 57 2.01 1.62 3.93
CA GLY A 57 1.19 0.78 4.79
C GLY A 57 1.88 -0.52 5.14
N TYR A 58 1.16 -1.35 5.88
CA TYR A 58 1.55 -2.71 6.15
C TYR A 58 0.36 -3.66 6.13
N TYR A 59 0.67 -4.94 5.96
CA TYR A 59 -0.25 -6.04 6.20
C TYR A 59 0.45 -7.09 7.05
N ARG A 60 -0.25 -7.61 8.05
CA ARG A 60 0.27 -8.60 8.98
C ARG A 60 -0.73 -9.74 9.13
N LEU A 61 -0.24 -10.96 9.12
CA LEU A 61 -1.06 -12.14 9.39
C LEU A 61 -0.26 -13.23 10.11
N LEU A 62 -0.96 -14.05 10.89
CA LEU A 62 -0.41 -15.30 11.42
C LEU A 62 -0.49 -16.39 10.34
N ASP A 63 0.65 -16.82 9.82
CA ASP A 63 0.75 -17.95 8.90
C ASP A 63 0.42 -19.27 9.63
N SER A 64 -0.01 -20.29 8.88
CA SER A 64 -0.36 -21.62 9.40
C SER A 64 0.78 -22.35 10.11
N ASP A 65 2.02 -21.93 9.88
CA ASP A 65 3.23 -22.45 10.53
C ASP A 65 3.51 -21.76 11.89
N GLY A 66 2.63 -20.87 12.34
CA GLY A 66 2.74 -20.13 13.60
C GLY A 66 3.67 -18.92 13.53
N LEU A 67 4.16 -18.58 12.34
CA LEU A 67 4.99 -17.39 12.13
C LEU A 67 4.14 -16.20 11.72
N VAL A 68 4.53 -15.01 12.16
CA VAL A 68 3.89 -13.76 11.75
C VAL A 68 4.58 -13.27 10.49
N ARG A 69 3.82 -13.12 9.41
CA ARG A 69 4.30 -12.48 8.19
C ARG A 69 3.88 -11.02 8.22
N THR A 70 4.86 -10.13 8.08
CA THR A 70 4.62 -8.68 7.99
C THR A 70 5.17 -8.16 6.68
N VAL A 71 4.30 -7.53 5.89
CA VAL A 71 4.65 -6.89 4.63
C VAL A 71 4.53 -5.39 4.83
N ASN A 72 5.66 -4.69 4.89
CA ASN A 72 5.71 -3.24 4.86
C ASN A 72 5.80 -2.78 3.41
N TYR A 73 4.91 -1.91 2.96
CA TYR A 73 4.87 -1.45 1.58
C TYR A 73 4.80 0.06 1.46
N GLN A 74 5.33 0.58 0.35
CA GLN A 74 5.24 1.98 -0.02
C GLN A 74 5.12 2.12 -1.54
N SER A 75 4.44 3.17 -1.99
CA SER A 75 4.35 3.56 -3.38
C SER A 75 4.71 5.03 -3.53
N HIS A 76 5.59 5.32 -4.48
CA HIS A 76 6.08 6.66 -4.79
C HIS A 76 6.03 6.91 -6.31
N PRO A 77 5.78 8.15 -6.78
CA PRO A 77 5.64 8.43 -8.21
C PRO A 77 6.88 8.11 -9.05
N LEU A 78 8.07 8.31 -8.47
CA LEU A 78 9.33 8.14 -9.18
C LEU A 78 9.90 6.73 -9.07
N THR A 79 9.73 6.05 -7.93
CA THR A 79 10.34 4.75 -7.66
C THR A 79 9.34 3.60 -7.73
N GLY A 80 8.06 3.89 -7.92
CA GLY A 80 6.99 2.91 -7.99
C GLY A 80 6.69 2.27 -6.64
N PHE A 81 6.19 1.04 -6.69
CA PHE A 81 5.85 0.24 -5.52
C PHE A 81 7.05 -0.57 -5.03
N THR A 82 7.27 -0.56 -3.72
CA THR A 82 8.27 -1.41 -3.05
C THR A 82 7.68 -2.03 -1.80
N ALA A 83 8.09 -3.26 -1.48
CA ALA A 83 7.65 -3.97 -0.30
C ALA A 83 8.81 -4.74 0.35
N GLN A 84 8.79 -4.80 1.68
CA GLN A 84 9.71 -5.58 2.50
C GLN A 84 8.89 -6.58 3.30
N VAL A 85 9.27 -7.85 3.21
CA VAL A 85 8.58 -8.95 3.89
C VAL A 85 9.47 -9.48 4.99
N SER A 86 8.96 -9.48 6.22
CA SER A 86 9.56 -10.23 7.32
C SER A 86 8.65 -11.39 7.71
N ARG A 87 9.26 -12.43 8.26
CA ARG A 87 8.55 -13.55 8.86
C ARG A 87 9.27 -13.92 10.14
N ASP A 88 8.64 -13.64 11.26
CA ASP A 88 9.22 -13.79 12.59
C ASP A 88 8.26 -14.54 13.51
N PRO A 89 8.76 -15.27 14.52
CA PRO A 89 7.91 -15.82 15.56
C PRO A 89 7.12 -14.72 16.28
N ILE A 90 5.95 -15.07 16.82
CA ILE A 90 5.13 -14.16 17.62
C ILE A 90 5.97 -13.54 18.74
N GLY A 91 5.99 -12.20 18.80
CA GLY A 91 6.73 -11.45 19.82
C GLY A 91 8.20 -11.13 19.50
N MET A 92 8.72 -11.57 18.34
CA MET A 92 10.09 -11.27 17.88
C MET A 92 10.11 -10.29 16.69
N GLU A 93 8.98 -9.64 16.44
CA GLU A 93 8.76 -8.75 15.30
C GLU A 93 9.77 -7.58 15.31
N GLY A 94 10.59 -7.47 14.26
CA GLY A 94 11.56 -6.37 14.09
C GLY A 94 12.98 -6.60 14.61
N GLN A 95 13.34 -7.79 15.14
CA GLN A 95 14.70 -8.08 15.63
C GLN A 95 15.66 -8.70 14.60
N THR A 96 15.25 -8.94 13.35
CA THR A 96 16.06 -9.63 12.34
C THR A 96 16.92 -8.71 11.44
N THR A 97 17.16 -7.45 11.82
CA THR A 97 18.10 -6.58 11.11
C THR A 97 19.53 -6.70 11.66
N SER A 98 20.25 -7.78 11.29
CA SER A 98 21.70 -7.82 11.06
C SER A 98 22.30 -9.24 11.03
N ARG A 99 21.69 -10.17 10.28
CA ARG A 99 22.50 -11.24 9.69
C ARG A 99 22.62 -10.97 8.21
N GLN A 100 23.74 -10.38 7.80
CA GLN A 100 24.18 -10.36 6.41
C GLN A 100 24.13 -11.79 5.87
N ALA A 101 23.08 -12.11 5.14
CA ALA A 101 23.01 -13.33 4.35
C ALA A 101 24.02 -13.17 3.20
N LYS A 102 25.19 -13.79 3.37
CA LYS A 102 26.11 -14.06 2.26
C LYS A 102 25.30 -14.76 1.17
N SER A 103 25.13 -14.09 0.03
CA SER A 103 24.25 -14.51 -1.06
C SER A 103 24.68 -15.87 -1.62
N ARG A 104 24.03 -16.94 -1.14
CA ARG A 104 23.97 -18.19 -1.87
C ARG A 104 22.74 -18.11 -2.76
N ALA A 105 22.95 -17.99 -4.06
CA ALA A 105 21.88 -17.96 -5.05
C ALA A 105 20.98 -19.19 -4.88
N GLN A 106 19.74 -18.97 -4.48
CA GLN A 106 18.68 -19.98 -4.53
C GLN A 106 18.02 -19.92 -5.90
N PRO A 107 17.69 -21.07 -6.53
CA PRO A 107 17.02 -21.08 -7.82
C PRO A 107 15.61 -20.50 -7.67
N GLN A 108 15.33 -19.45 -8.44
CA GLN A 108 14.06 -18.73 -8.41
C GLN A 108 12.94 -19.63 -8.90
N LYS A 109 12.11 -20.14 -7.97
CA LYS A 109 10.86 -20.82 -8.30
C LYS A 109 9.89 -19.75 -8.80
N SER A 110 9.75 -19.65 -10.12
CA SER A 110 8.83 -18.71 -10.77
C SER A 110 7.39 -19.08 -10.42
N TRP A 111 6.77 -18.29 -9.56
CA TRP A 111 5.32 -18.31 -9.41
C TRP A 111 4.70 -17.72 -10.68
N PRO A 112 3.61 -18.30 -11.22
CA PRO A 112 2.90 -17.69 -12.33
C PRO A 112 2.39 -16.32 -11.90
N ALA A 113 2.60 -15.31 -12.75
CA ALA A 113 2.04 -13.99 -12.53
C ALA A 113 0.52 -14.11 -12.46
N ILE A 114 -0.06 -13.89 -11.28
CA ILE A 114 -1.51 -13.80 -11.14
C ILE A 114 -1.90 -12.52 -11.90
N PRO A 115 -2.74 -12.59 -12.96
CA PRO A 115 -3.21 -11.40 -13.64
C PRO A 115 -3.91 -10.52 -12.60
N ARG A 116 -3.47 -9.27 -12.46
CA ARG A 116 -4.15 -8.27 -11.63
C ARG A 116 -5.47 -7.89 -12.29
N THR A 117 -6.49 -8.73 -12.12
CA THR A 117 -7.86 -8.28 -12.26
C THR A 117 -8.11 -7.26 -11.16
N PRO A 118 -8.47 -6.00 -11.48
CA PRO A 118 -8.99 -5.11 -10.45
C PRO A 118 -10.19 -5.82 -9.81
N LEU A 119 -10.14 -5.99 -8.49
CA LEU A 119 -11.30 -6.46 -7.73
C LEU A 119 -12.32 -5.33 -7.76
N ILE A 120 -13.13 -5.30 -8.82
CA ILE A 120 -14.41 -4.61 -8.77
C ILE A 120 -15.20 -5.36 -7.70
N PRO A 121 -15.65 -4.71 -6.60
CA PRO A 121 -16.54 -5.37 -5.67
C PRO A 121 -17.80 -5.76 -6.45
N ILE A 122 -17.99 -7.06 -6.65
CA ILE A 122 -19.26 -7.60 -7.15
C ILE A 122 -20.24 -7.32 -6.02
N ILE A 123 -21.14 -6.37 -6.22
CA ILE A 123 -22.30 -6.19 -5.37
C ILE A 123 -23.30 -7.27 -5.83
N PRO A 124 -23.53 -8.36 -5.06
CA PRO A 124 -24.63 -9.26 -5.38
C PRO A 124 -25.94 -8.48 -5.15
N ASN A 125 -26.60 -8.11 -6.24
CA ASN A 125 -28.00 -7.71 -6.20
C ASN A 125 -28.84 -8.93 -5.82
N SER A 126 -29.05 -9.15 -4.52
CA SER A 126 -30.22 -9.83 -4.00
C SER A 126 -30.37 -9.57 -2.51
N ARG A 127 -31.48 -8.89 -2.20
CA ARG A 127 -32.06 -8.70 -0.87
C ARG A 127 -32.03 -9.99 -0.06
N LEU A 128 -31.34 -9.96 1.07
CA LEU A 128 -31.79 -10.61 2.30
C LEU A 128 -31.78 -9.53 3.38
N ASP A 129 -32.98 -9.14 3.73
CA ASP A 129 -33.40 -8.22 4.77
C ASP A 129 -33.28 -8.90 6.13
N ASP A 130 -32.14 -8.76 6.80
CA ASP A 130 -31.94 -9.22 8.19
C ASP A 130 -31.77 -8.09 9.22
N GLY A 131 -31.87 -6.83 8.81
CA GLY A 131 -32.04 -5.71 9.73
C GLY A 131 -30.86 -5.44 10.68
N THR A 132 -29.66 -5.96 10.41
CA THR A 132 -28.49 -5.59 11.22
C THR A 132 -27.88 -4.29 10.72
N ARG A 133 -28.26 -3.21 11.42
CA ARG A 133 -27.69 -1.86 11.36
C ARG A 133 -26.16 -1.92 11.47
N TYR A 134 -25.46 -1.84 10.35
CA TYR A 134 -24.02 -1.52 10.33
C TYR A 134 -23.85 -0.09 10.86
N GLY A 135 -23.57 0.03 12.15
CA GLY A 135 -23.17 1.29 12.76
C GLY A 135 -21.79 1.67 12.26
N TYR A 136 -21.71 2.74 11.46
CA TYR A 136 -20.48 3.50 11.34
C TYR A 136 -20.10 4.01 12.75
N PRO A 137 -18.86 3.85 13.22
CA PRO A 137 -18.43 4.54 14.42
C PRO A 137 -18.45 6.05 14.14
N GLU A 138 -19.32 6.77 14.86
CA GLU A 138 -19.28 8.23 14.92
C GLU A 138 -17.90 8.66 15.43
N GLY A 139 -17.15 9.41 14.64
CA GLY A 139 -15.89 9.98 15.14
C GLY A 139 -14.85 10.44 14.13
N TYR A 140 -15.03 10.30 12.82
CA TYR A 140 -14.04 10.83 11.86
C TYR A 140 -14.33 12.29 11.50
N PRO A 141 -13.46 13.25 11.87
CA PRO A 141 -13.56 14.61 11.34
C PRO A 141 -13.28 14.58 9.83
N GLN A 142 -14.16 15.25 9.08
CA GLN A 142 -14.07 15.48 7.63
C GLN A 142 -12.87 16.37 7.28
#